data_AF-A0AAD6RP87-F1
#
_entry.id   AF-A0AAD6RP87-F1
#
_cell.length_a   1.000
_cell.length_b   1.000
_cell.length_c   1.000
_cell.angle_alpha   90.00
_cell.angle_beta   90.00
_cell.angle_gamma   90.00
#
_symmetry.space_group_name_H-M   'P 1'
#
loop_
_entity.id
_entity.type
_entity.pdbx_description
1 polymer ?
#
loop_
_entity_poly.entity_id
_entity_poly.type
_entity_poly.pdbx_seq_one_letter_code
_entity_poly.pdbx_strand_id
1 'polypeptide(L)'
;MARKFFVGGNWKCNGTIEEVKKIVTMLNEAEVPSKDVVDCSISKPYCMCLSLQFVGDKVAYALSLGLKVIACIGETLRQRESGSTMAVVAAQTKAIADKASNWANVVLAYEPVWAIGTGKVATPDQAQEVSLNCLANII
;
A
#
# COMPACT_ATOMS: atom_id res chain seq x y z
N MET A 1 14.12 6.49 -15.95
CA MET A 1 14.02 5.07 -15.54
C MET A 1 12.56 4.70 -15.44
N ALA A 2 12.16 3.53 -15.96
CA ALA A 2 10.80 3.01 -15.76
C ALA A 2 10.64 2.44 -14.35
N ARG A 3 9.44 2.53 -13.76
CA ARG A 3 9.12 1.89 -12.48
C ARG A 3 8.98 0.39 -12.69
N LYS A 4 9.51 -0.42 -11.76
CA LYS A 4 9.31 -1.86 -11.73
C LYS A 4 7.92 -2.19 -11.20
N PHE A 5 7.27 -3.22 -11.73
CA PHE A 5 5.95 -3.61 -11.29
C PHE A 5 6.04 -4.28 -9.91
N PHE A 6 5.03 -4.08 -9.06
CA PHE A 6 5.03 -4.57 -7.69
C PHE A 6 3.67 -5.19 -7.34
N VAL A 7 3.67 -6.39 -6.76
CA VAL A 7 2.46 -7.07 -6.27
C VAL A 7 2.65 -7.45 -4.80
N GLY A 8 1.84 -6.86 -3.93
CA GLY A 8 1.84 -7.16 -2.49
C GLY A 8 0.70 -8.11 -2.11
N GLY A 9 1.00 -9.16 -1.35
CA GLY A 9 0.02 -10.06 -0.74
C GLY A 9 -0.12 -9.82 0.77
N ASN A 10 -1.23 -9.22 1.21
CA ASN A 10 -1.53 -9.03 2.63
C ASN A 10 -2.53 -10.10 3.11
N TRP A 11 -2.05 -11.09 3.89
CA TRP A 11 -2.88 -12.20 4.38
C TRP A 11 -3.81 -11.82 5.54
N LYS A 12 -3.68 -10.60 6.07
CA LYS A 12 -4.44 -10.13 7.23
C LYS A 12 -4.28 -11.10 8.42
N CYS A 13 -5.31 -11.27 9.23
CA CYS A 13 -5.30 -12.18 10.37
C CYS A 13 -5.86 -13.57 9.99
N ASN A 14 -5.31 -14.18 8.94
CA ASN A 14 -5.75 -15.50 8.45
C ASN A 14 -4.57 -16.48 8.40
N GLY A 15 -4.92 -17.77 8.43
CA GLY A 15 -4.02 -18.89 8.16
C GLY A 15 -3.72 -19.74 9.40
N THR A 16 -4.06 -21.02 9.29
CA THR A 16 -3.52 -22.13 10.09
C THR A 16 -2.17 -22.60 9.53
N ILE A 17 -1.45 -23.44 10.29
CA ILE A 17 -0.17 -24.01 9.83
C ILE A 17 -0.34 -24.76 8.49
N GLU A 18 -1.44 -25.49 8.31
CA GLU A 18 -1.68 -26.26 7.09
C GLU A 18 -2.00 -25.37 5.88
N GLU A 19 -2.83 -24.34 6.07
CA GLU A 19 -3.15 -23.39 5.00
C GLU A 19 -1.91 -22.61 4.56
N VAL A 20 -1.09 -22.16 5.51
CA VAL A 20 0.16 -21.46 5.20
C VAL A 20 1.11 -22.36 4.41
N LYS A 21 1.24 -23.64 4.79
CA LYS A 21 2.05 -24.60 4.03
C LYS A 21 1.57 -24.75 2.58
N LYS A 22 0.26 -24.87 2.37
CA LYS A 22 -0.32 -24.96 1.01
C LYS A 22 -0.02 -23.71 0.19
N ILE A 23 -0.18 -22.52 0.77
CA ILE A 23 0.12 -21.26 0.08
C ILE A 23 1.60 -21.17 -0.27
N VAL A 24 2.49 -21.54 0.65
CA VAL A 24 3.94 -21.54 0.39
C VAL A 24 4.31 -22.49 -0.74
N THR A 25 3.74 -23.71 -0.77
CA THR A 25 3.95 -24.66 -1.87
C THR A 25 3.52 -24.06 -3.20
N MET A 26 2.29 -23.53 -3.27
CA MET A 26 1.76 -22.90 -4.48
C MET A 26 2.63 -21.74 -4.96
N LEU A 27 3.12 -20.88 -4.06
CA LEU A 27 3.97 -19.75 -4.42
C LEU A 27 5.36 -20.17 -4.92
N ASN A 28 5.91 -21.27 -4.43
CA ASN A 28 7.19 -21.80 -4.89
C ASN A 28 7.08 -22.47 -6.27
N GLU A 29 5.91 -23.02 -6.60
CA GLU A 29 5.63 -23.69 -7.88
C GLU A 29 5.11 -22.72 -8.95
N ALA A 30 4.67 -21.52 -8.57
CA ALA A 30 4.11 -20.54 -9.49
C ALA A 30 5.16 -19.97 -10.44
N GLU A 31 4.83 -19.96 -11.74
CA GLU A 31 5.62 -19.25 -12.75
C GLU A 31 5.26 -17.76 -12.73
N VAL A 32 6.26 -16.93 -12.41
CA VAL A 32 6.15 -15.47 -12.47
C VAL A 32 7.13 -14.94 -13.51
N PRO A 33 6.84 -13.79 -14.15
CA PRO A 33 7.83 -13.08 -14.97
C PRO A 33 9.13 -12.86 -14.19
N SER A 34 10.26 -12.73 -14.90
CA SER A 34 11.59 -12.53 -14.28
C SER A 34 11.55 -11.57 -13.08
N LYS A 35 12.37 -11.84 -12.06
CA LYS A 35 12.58 -10.97 -10.91
C LYS A 35 13.02 -9.56 -11.31
N ASP A 36 13.44 -9.31 -12.54
CA ASP A 36 13.76 -7.97 -13.05
C ASP A 36 12.50 -7.16 -13.41
N VAL A 37 11.34 -7.82 -13.54
CA VAL A 37 10.06 -7.25 -14.01
C VAL A 37 9.09 -7.00 -12.86
N VAL A 38 8.98 -7.94 -11.91
CA VAL A 38 8.01 -7.89 -10.81
C VAL A 38 8.66 -8.15 -9.46
N ASP A 39 8.36 -7.32 -8.47
CA ASP A 39 8.64 -7.59 -7.06
C ASP A 39 7.38 -8.09 -6.35
N CYS A 40 7.49 -9.22 -5.65
CA CYS A 40 6.42 -9.80 -4.84
C CYS A 40 6.79 -9.74 -3.35
N SER A 41 5.88 -9.26 -2.50
CA SER A 41 6.08 -9.22 -1.05
C SER A 41 4.85 -9.73 -0.32
N ILE A 42 5.05 -10.50 0.74
CA ILE A 42 3.98 -11.01 1.60
C ILE A 42 4.14 -10.35 2.97
N SER A 43 3.05 -9.82 3.52
CA SER A 43 3.10 -9.14 4.82
C SER A 43 1.98 -9.59 5.75
N LYS A 44 2.30 -9.60 7.05
CA LYS A 44 1.34 -9.73 8.16
C LYS A 44 0.81 -8.31 8.45
N PRO A 45 -0.46 -8.15 8.87
CA PRO A 45 -1.12 -6.86 8.84
C PRO A 45 -0.57 -5.87 9.87
N TYR A 46 -0.64 -4.58 9.50
CA TYR A 46 -0.62 -3.47 10.45
C TYR A 46 -1.88 -2.61 10.26
N CYS A 47 -2.39 -2.10 11.38
CA CYS A 47 -3.66 -1.40 11.51
C CYS A 47 -3.64 0.00 10.86
N MET A 48 -4.67 0.30 10.06
CA MET A 48 -4.91 1.58 9.37
C MET A 48 -5.54 2.67 10.27
N CYS A 49 -5.78 2.40 11.56
CA CYS A 49 -6.44 3.32 12.51
C CYS A 49 -5.45 4.27 13.24
N LEU A 50 -4.32 4.59 12.61
CA LEU A 50 -3.26 5.39 13.21
C LEU A 50 -3.32 6.83 12.70
N SER A 51 -2.91 7.80 13.54
CA SER A 51 -2.85 9.20 13.12
C SER A 51 -1.81 9.40 12.00
N LEU A 52 -2.02 10.42 11.16
CA LEU A 52 -1.14 10.71 10.01
C LEU A 52 0.33 10.85 10.43
N GLN A 53 0.58 11.59 11.51
CA GLN A 53 1.92 11.81 12.05
C GLN A 53 2.56 10.50 12.51
N PHE A 54 1.79 9.66 13.22
CA PHE A 54 2.30 8.39 13.72
C PHE A 54 2.64 7.40 12.60
N VAL A 55 1.88 7.41 11.50
CA VAL A 55 2.22 6.64 10.29
C VAL A 55 3.54 7.13 9.70
N GLY A 56 3.70 8.44 9.50
CA GLY A 56 4.95 9.03 9.01
C GLY A 56 6.16 8.70 9.88
N ASP A 57 6.02 8.79 11.21
CA ASP A 57 7.09 8.47 12.15
C ASP A 57 7.48 6.98 12.09
N LYS A 58 6.51 6.07 11.93
CA LYS A 58 6.79 4.64 11.72
C LYS A 58 7.51 4.37 10.41
N VAL A 59 7.12 5.06 9.33
CA VAL A 59 7.82 4.95 8.04
C VAL A 59 9.27 5.39 8.20
N ALA A 60 9.52 6.55 8.81
CA ALA A 60 10.87 7.04 9.05
C ALA A 60 11.70 6.06 9.89
N TYR A 61 11.12 5.51 10.95
CA TYR A 61 11.80 4.54 11.82
C TYR A 61 12.11 3.23 11.09
N ALA A 62 11.17 2.69 10.30
CA ALA A 62 11.43 1.48 9.52
C ALA A 62 12.54 1.72 8.48
N LEU A 63 12.54 2.88 7.81
CA LEU A 63 13.58 3.25 6.86
C LEU A 63 14.95 3.44 7.54
N SER A 64 15.02 3.99 8.76
CA SER A 64 16.28 4.14 9.49
C SER A 64 16.91 2.81 9.89
N LEU A 65 16.10 1.75 10.02
CA LEU A 65 16.54 0.37 10.23
C LEU A 65 16.89 -0.36 8.92
N GLY A 66 16.81 0.31 7.77
CA GLY A 66 17.09 -0.28 6.45
C GLY A 66 15.97 -1.16 5.90
N LEU A 67 14.76 -1.11 6.47
CA LEU A 67 13.61 -1.84 5.95
C LEU A 67 13.02 -1.14 4.71
N LYS A 68 12.42 -1.94 3.83
CA LYS A 68 11.53 -1.45 2.77
C LYS A 68 10.10 -1.40 3.31
N VAL A 69 9.35 -0.37 2.94
CA VAL A 69 8.03 -0.09 3.52
C VAL A 69 6.96 -0.04 2.42
N ILE A 70 5.86 -0.75 2.64
CA ILE A 70 4.61 -0.53 1.91
C ILE A 70 3.74 0.36 2.81
N ALA A 71 3.57 1.61 2.44
CA ALA A 71 2.78 2.58 3.19
C ALA A 71 1.38 2.68 2.57
N CYS A 72 0.34 2.37 3.36
CA CYS A 72 -1.04 2.38 2.88
C CYS A 72 -1.72 3.73 3.13
N ILE A 73 -2.52 4.18 2.16
CA ILE A 73 -3.36 5.37 2.22
C ILE A 73 -4.75 5.07 1.65
N GLY A 74 -5.74 5.87 1.99
CA GLY A 74 -7.11 5.69 1.51
C GLY A 74 -8.12 6.51 2.29
N GLU A 75 -9.23 6.82 1.61
CA GLU A 75 -10.37 7.55 2.15
C GLU A 75 -11.52 6.61 2.53
N THR A 76 -12.31 7.04 3.50
CA THR A 76 -13.58 6.40 3.89
C THR A 76 -14.68 6.68 2.87
N LEU A 77 -15.76 5.88 2.89
CA LEU A 77 -16.92 6.09 2.02
C LEU A 77 -17.50 7.50 2.21
N ARG A 78 -17.60 7.97 3.46
CA ARG A 78 -18.09 9.32 3.77
C ARG A 78 -17.21 10.41 3.15
N GLN A 79 -15.89 10.24 3.22
CA GLN A 79 -14.95 11.19 2.61
C GLN A 79 -15.09 11.20 1.08
N ARG A 80 -15.25 10.02 0.46
CA ARG A 80 -15.55 9.88 -0.97
C ARG A 80 -16.82 10.62 -1.36
N GLU A 81 -17.93 10.32 -0.69
CA GLU A 81 -19.25 10.88 -0.99
C GLU A 81 -19.31 12.39 -0.74
N SER A 82 -18.47 12.91 0.17
CA SER A 82 -18.31 14.35 0.39
C SER A 82 -17.38 15.07 -0.60
N GLY A 83 -16.80 14.36 -1.58
CA GLY A 83 -15.83 14.92 -2.53
C GLY A 83 -14.44 15.21 -1.93
N SER A 84 -14.14 14.71 -0.72
CA SER A 84 -12.91 15.00 0.01
C SER A 84 -11.75 14.05 -0.30
N THR A 85 -11.92 13.10 -1.22
CA THR A 85 -10.93 12.05 -1.54
C THR A 85 -9.53 12.61 -1.74
N MET A 86 -9.38 13.57 -2.65
CA MET A 86 -8.07 14.10 -3.05
C MET A 86 -7.36 14.82 -1.89
N ALA A 87 -8.12 15.58 -1.09
CA ALA A 87 -7.58 16.26 0.08
C ALA A 87 -7.10 15.26 1.15
N VAL A 88 -7.86 14.20 1.40
CA VAL A 88 -7.54 13.17 2.40
C VAL A 88 -6.28 12.40 1.99
N VAL A 89 -6.24 11.89 0.77
CA VAL A 89 -5.08 11.10 0.29
C VAL A 89 -3.84 11.96 0.13
N ALA A 90 -3.98 13.25 -0.25
CA ALA A 90 -2.86 14.18 -0.29
C ALA A 90 -2.30 14.44 1.11
N ALA A 91 -3.15 14.69 2.11
CA ALA A 91 -2.72 14.89 3.49
C ALA A 91 -2.00 13.65 4.06
N GLN A 92 -2.53 12.45 3.79
CA GLN A 92 -1.90 11.19 4.17
C GLN A 92 -0.53 11.00 3.48
N THR A 93 -0.48 11.22 2.16
CA THR A 93 0.76 11.10 1.37
C THR A 93 1.81 12.09 1.86
N LYS A 94 1.42 13.34 2.11
CA LYS A 94 2.32 14.38 2.62
C LYS A 94 2.90 14.03 3.99
N ALA A 95 2.08 13.50 4.91
CA ALA A 95 2.57 13.10 6.23
C ALA A 95 3.65 12.00 6.15
N ILE A 96 3.55 11.11 5.15
CA ILE A 96 4.58 10.10 4.86
C ILE A 96 5.79 10.77 4.20
N ALA A 97 5.56 11.64 3.21
CA ALA A 97 6.60 12.32 2.45
C ALA A 97 7.51 13.21 3.30
N ASP A 98 6.92 13.95 4.24
CA ASP A 98 7.63 14.85 5.16
C ASP A 98 8.59 14.07 6.11
N LYS A 99 8.48 12.74 6.18
CA LYS A 99 9.22 11.86 7.09
C LYS A 99 10.10 10.83 6.38
N ALA A 100 9.74 10.44 5.15
CA ALA A 100 10.47 9.42 4.39
C ALA A 100 11.85 9.94 3.95
N SER A 101 12.92 9.30 4.42
CA SER A 101 14.30 9.67 4.05
C SER A 101 14.77 9.10 2.72
N ASN A 102 14.15 8.01 2.23
CA ASN A 102 14.51 7.36 0.97
C ASN A 102 13.28 6.71 0.29
N TRP A 103 12.76 7.38 -0.72
CA TRP A 103 11.62 6.89 -1.51
C TRP A 103 11.91 5.67 -2.37
N ALA A 104 13.19 5.33 -2.64
CA ALA A 104 13.53 4.09 -3.36
C ALA A 104 13.18 2.82 -2.54
N ASN A 105 12.97 2.97 -1.23
CA ASN A 105 12.58 1.89 -0.33
C ASN A 105 11.10 1.97 0.10
N VAL A 106 10.29 2.84 -0.51
CA VAL A 106 8.87 3.03 -0.17
C VAL A 106 8.00 2.71 -1.36
N VAL A 107 7.00 1.85 -1.14
CA VAL A 107 5.86 1.64 -2.04
C VAL A 107 4.64 2.28 -1.39
N LEU A 108 3.96 3.18 -2.11
CA LEU A 108 2.69 3.74 -1.66
C LEU A 108 1.54 2.88 -2.19
N ALA A 109 0.73 2.32 -1.29
CA ALA A 109 -0.43 1.51 -1.61
C ALA A 109 -1.71 2.31 -1.37
N TYR A 110 -2.45 2.61 -2.44
CA TYR A 110 -3.78 3.20 -2.34
C TYR A 110 -4.83 2.09 -2.15
N GLU A 111 -5.48 2.10 -0.98
CA GLU A 111 -6.51 1.15 -0.58
C GLU A 111 -7.77 1.92 -0.17
N PRO A 112 -8.71 2.21 -1.11
CA PRO A 112 -9.96 2.90 -0.78
C PRO A 112 -10.71 2.11 0.28
N VAL A 113 -10.88 2.67 1.47
CA VAL A 113 -11.41 1.94 2.65
C VAL A 113 -12.80 1.40 2.37
N TRP A 114 -13.58 2.14 1.58
CA TRP A 114 -14.94 1.77 1.18
C TRP A 114 -15.02 0.57 0.23
N ALA A 115 -13.92 0.15 -0.39
CA ALA A 115 -13.84 -1.04 -1.23
C ALA A 115 -13.30 -2.27 -0.47
N ILE A 116 -12.84 -2.11 0.78
CA ILE A 116 -12.25 -3.20 1.56
C ILE A 116 -13.35 -4.06 2.16
N GLY A 117 -13.56 -5.25 1.59
CA GLY A 117 -14.50 -6.25 2.14
C GLY A 117 -15.98 -5.88 2.01
N THR A 118 -16.31 -4.87 1.21
CA THR A 118 -17.68 -4.39 1.00
C THR A 118 -18.33 -4.95 -0.28
N GLY A 119 -17.57 -5.66 -1.11
CA GLY A 119 -18.00 -6.12 -2.44
C GLY A 119 -18.06 -5.00 -3.49
N LYS A 120 -17.77 -3.75 -3.13
CA LYS A 120 -17.61 -2.63 -4.07
C LYS A 120 -16.16 -2.58 -4.55
N VAL A 121 -15.96 -2.36 -5.85
CA VAL A 121 -14.63 -2.28 -6.47
C VAL A 121 -14.46 -0.91 -7.11
N ALA A 122 -13.33 -0.26 -6.87
CA ALA A 122 -12.98 0.97 -7.56
C ALA A 122 -12.72 0.69 -9.04
N THR A 123 -13.21 1.56 -9.93
CA THR A 123 -12.92 1.41 -11.35
C THR A 123 -11.44 1.74 -11.64
N PRO A 124 -10.86 1.23 -12.74
CA PRO A 124 -9.48 1.56 -13.12
C PRO A 124 -9.24 3.07 -13.21
N ASP A 125 -10.19 3.84 -13.74
CA ASP A 125 -10.08 5.30 -13.86
C ASP A 125 -10.04 5.98 -12.49
N GLN A 126 -10.85 5.53 -11.53
CA GLN A 126 -10.85 6.05 -10.16
C GLN A 126 -9.52 5.77 -9.45
N ALA A 127 -8.92 4.61 -9.69
CA ALA A 127 -7.61 4.26 -9.15
C ALA A 127 -6.48 5.09 -9.79
N GLN A 128 -6.57 5.32 -11.11
CA GLN A 128 -5.62 6.12 -11.86
C GLN A 128 -5.63 7.58 -11.41
N GLU A 129 -6.81 8.16 -11.21
CA GLU A 129 -6.99 9.55 -10.75
C GLU A 129 -6.29 9.79 -9.40
N VAL A 130 -6.53 8.93 -8.41
CA VAL A 130 -5.89 9.04 -7.09
C VAL A 130 -4.39 8.80 -7.19
N SER A 131 -3.96 7.83 -8.00
CA SER A 131 -2.53 7.54 -8.20
C SER A 131 -1.77 8.76 -8.75
N LEU A 132 -2.36 9.50 -9.69
CA LEU A 132 -1.78 10.74 -10.21
C LEU A 132 -1.70 11.84 -9.15
N ASN A 133 -2.76 12.03 -8.36
CA ASN A 133 -2.75 12.99 -7.26
C ASN A 133 -1.67 12.68 -6.21
N CYS A 134 -1.49 11.39 -5.86
CA CYS A 134 -0.46 10.99 -4.91
C CYS A 134 0.95 11.29 -5.44
N LEU A 135 1.22 11.02 -6.72
CA LEU A 135 2.51 11.34 -7.34
C LEU A 135 2.83 12.84 -7.28
N ALA A 136 1.84 13.70 -7.51
CA ALA A 136 2.00 15.15 -7.43
C ALA A 136 2.31 15.69 -6.02
N ASN A 137 2.12 14.88 -4.97
CA ASN A 137 2.42 15.24 -3.57
C ASN A 137 3.73 14.62 -3.05
N ILE A 138 4.42 13.83 -3.86
CA ILE A 138 5.71 13.20 -3.54
C ILE A 138 6.87 13.90 -4.27
N ILE A 139 6.62 14.38 -5.49
CA ILE A 139 7.57 15.10 -6.35
C ILE A 139 7.53 16.59 -6.03
#